data_AF-A0A841R578-F1
#
_entry.id   AF-A0A841R578-F1
#
_cell.length_a   1.000
_cell.length_b   1.000
_cell.length_c   1.000
_cell.angle_alpha   90.00
_cell.angle_beta   90.00
_cell.angle_gamma   90.00
#
_symmetry.space_group_name_H-M   'P 1'
#
loop_
_entity.id
_entity.type
_entity.pdbx_description
1 polymer ?
#
loop_
_entity_poly.entity_id
_entity_poly.type
_entity_poly.pdbx_seq_one_letter_code
_entity_poly.pdbx_strand_id
1 'polypeptide(L)'
;MRRKIEILLLLSLFTFPVISAEPTERQLEGYHELLVLFKIDPAWPGLEDLIHQAEVIIGIAPEEISPENAAKCKELYDEASIILNTLKDEDIITYKSALNLLNEAIKLNPTNKEAKELREEILQKIPSDNDIIISQNLLAEYKKAENEYLTGNIYICLQIIQKYETDETMMSYAPFRKLRQLVYRELGLSGENE
;
A
#
# COMPACT_ATOMS: atom_id res chain seq x y z
N MET A 1 0.29 -33.01 -38.99
CA MET A 1 0.70 -33.60 -37.69
C MET A 1 1.89 -32.78 -37.19
N ARG A 2 2.01 -32.20 -36.00
CA ARG A 2 1.26 -32.03 -34.74
C ARG A 2 1.71 -30.63 -34.24
N ARG A 3 0.81 -29.65 -34.09
CA ARG A 3 0.16 -29.22 -32.83
C ARG A 3 1.10 -28.97 -31.65
N LYS A 4 1.06 -27.70 -31.20
CA LYS A 4 0.97 -27.21 -29.80
C LYS A 4 2.12 -27.54 -28.85
N ILE A 5 2.93 -26.52 -28.53
CA ILE A 5 3.41 -26.16 -27.17
C ILE A 5 3.64 -24.62 -27.20
N GLU A 6 2.63 -23.82 -26.84
CA GLU A 6 2.61 -22.91 -25.66
C GLU A 6 3.54 -21.69 -25.85
N ILE A 7 3.08 -20.52 -26.33
CA ILE A 7 2.16 -19.58 -25.64
C ILE A 7 2.32 -19.65 -24.12
N LEU A 8 3.48 -19.23 -23.63
CA LEU A 8 3.72 -18.96 -22.20
C LEU A 8 4.67 -17.76 -22.02
N LEU A 9 4.41 -16.70 -22.79
CA LEU A 9 4.89 -15.34 -22.52
C LEU A 9 3.67 -14.41 -22.43
N LEU A 10 2.73 -14.77 -21.56
CA LEU A 10 1.47 -14.04 -21.33
C LEU A 10 1.20 -13.83 -19.84
N LEU A 11 2.21 -13.45 -19.06
CA LEU A 11 2.04 -13.15 -17.64
C LEU A 11 3.10 -12.17 -17.09
N SER A 12 3.45 -11.12 -17.84
CA SER A 12 3.77 -9.84 -17.20
C SER A 12 2.44 -9.08 -17.10
N LEU A 13 1.63 -9.47 -16.12
CA LEU A 13 0.37 -8.80 -15.79
C LEU A 13 0.65 -7.33 -15.50
N PHE A 14 0.29 -6.51 -16.49
CA PHE A 14 -0.41 -5.24 -16.32
C PHE A 14 -0.12 -4.54 -15.00
N THR A 15 0.91 -3.70 -14.99
CA THR A 15 0.67 -2.35 -14.48
C THR A 15 -0.49 -1.81 -15.31
N PHE A 16 -1.72 -1.94 -14.82
CA PHE A 16 -2.79 -1.06 -15.26
C PHE A 16 -2.29 0.34 -14.90
N PRO A 17 -1.96 1.21 -15.86
CA PRO A 17 -2.08 2.61 -15.54
C PRO A 17 -3.54 2.79 -15.10
N VAL A 18 -3.76 3.41 -13.94
CA VAL A 18 -5.04 4.07 -13.66
C VAL A 18 -5.12 5.21 -14.68
N ILE A 19 -5.43 4.86 -15.93
CA ILE A 19 -5.95 5.79 -16.90
C ILE A 19 -7.34 6.06 -16.35
N SER A 20 -7.52 7.23 -15.73
CA SER A 20 -8.82 7.87 -15.76
C SER A 20 -9.25 7.84 -17.22
N ALA A 21 -10.19 6.97 -17.59
CA ALA A 21 -10.66 6.90 -18.96
C ALA A 21 -11.17 8.29 -19.32
N GLU A 22 -10.62 8.91 -20.37
CA GLU A 22 -11.12 10.18 -20.89
C GLU A 22 -12.65 10.07 -21.06
N PRO A 23 -13.43 11.05 -20.57
CA PRO A 23 -14.89 10.97 -20.65
C PRO A 23 -15.30 10.83 -22.12
N THR A 24 -16.20 9.89 -22.38
CA THR A 24 -16.73 9.67 -23.72
C THR A 24 -17.47 10.92 -24.22
N GLU A 25 -17.50 11.11 -25.53
CA GLU A 25 -18.25 12.20 -26.17
C GLU A 25 -19.71 12.27 -25.66
N ARG A 26 -20.34 11.10 -25.48
CA ARG A 26 -21.69 10.97 -24.93
C ARG A 26 -21.82 11.45 -23.48
N GLN A 27 -20.80 11.24 -22.65
CA GLN A 27 -20.79 11.73 -21.27
C GLN A 27 -20.63 13.25 -21.22
N LEU A 28 -19.81 13.82 -22.12
CA LEU A 28 -19.64 15.27 -22.24
C LEU A 28 -20.91 15.96 -22.77
N GLU A 29 -21.59 15.36 -23.75
CA GLU A 29 -22.88 15.84 -24.25
C GLU A 29 -23.94 15.86 -23.15
N GLY A 30 -24.11 14.75 -22.43
CA GLY A 30 -25.07 14.67 -21.31
C GLY A 30 -24.78 15.68 -20.21
N TYR A 31 -23.50 15.91 -19.88
CA TYR A 31 -23.11 16.97 -18.96
C TYR A 31 -23.47 18.38 -19.49
N HIS A 32 -23.22 18.65 -20.77
CA HIS A 32 -23.58 19.94 -21.37
C HIS A 32 -25.10 20.19 -21.34
N GLU A 33 -25.91 19.15 -21.57
CA GLU A 33 -27.36 19.22 -21.45
C GLU A 33 -27.79 19.61 -20.02
N LEU A 34 -27.20 18.99 -19.00
CA LEU A 34 -27.45 19.35 -17.60
C LEU A 34 -27.12 20.83 -17.31
N LEU A 35 -25.99 21.33 -17.82
CA LEU A 35 -25.62 22.74 -17.70
C LEU A 35 -26.59 23.68 -18.42
N VAL A 36 -27.13 23.27 -19.57
CA VAL A 36 -28.16 24.03 -20.29
C VAL A 36 -29.44 24.08 -19.47
N LEU A 37 -29.87 22.95 -18.88
CA LEU A 37 -31.05 22.90 -18.01
C LEU A 37 -30.88 23.82 -16.78
N PHE A 38 -29.69 23.84 -16.19
CA PHE A 38 -29.39 24.70 -15.05
C PHE A 38 -29.47 26.19 -15.38
N LYS A 39 -29.08 26.58 -16.60
CA LYS A 39 -29.24 27.96 -17.09
C LYS A 39 -30.70 28.36 -17.29
N ILE A 40 -31.58 27.40 -17.56
CA ILE A 40 -33.01 27.65 -17.77
C ILE A 40 -33.71 27.84 -16.41
N ASP A 41 -33.52 26.91 -15.48
CA ASP A 41 -34.08 26.98 -14.14
C ASP A 41 -33.11 26.38 -13.11
N PRO A 42 -32.35 27.21 -12.38
CA PRO A 42 -31.48 26.75 -11.31
C PRO A 42 -32.22 26.15 -10.11
N ALA A 43 -33.51 26.44 -9.94
CA ALA A 43 -34.29 25.98 -8.79
C ALA A 43 -34.89 24.57 -8.97
N TRP A 44 -34.59 23.89 -10.08
CA TRP A 44 -35.10 22.56 -10.36
C TRP A 44 -34.60 21.54 -9.32
N PRO A 45 -35.48 20.91 -8.53
CA PRO A 45 -35.04 20.02 -7.45
C PRO A 45 -34.15 18.88 -7.93
N GLY A 46 -32.96 18.74 -7.31
CA GLY A 46 -31.99 17.67 -7.58
C GLY A 46 -31.11 17.87 -8.82
N LEU A 47 -31.27 18.97 -9.57
CA LEU A 47 -30.45 19.24 -10.77
C LEU A 47 -28.99 19.57 -10.40
N GLU A 48 -28.77 20.31 -9.32
CA GLU A 48 -27.43 20.64 -8.83
C GLU A 48 -26.66 19.38 -8.39
N ASP A 49 -27.32 18.47 -7.65
CA ASP A 49 -26.74 17.19 -7.25
C ASP A 49 -26.38 16.30 -8.45
N LEU A 50 -27.24 16.31 -9.49
CA LEU A 50 -27.00 15.56 -10.73
C LEU A 50 -25.82 16.12 -11.53
N ILE A 51 -25.68 17.45 -11.58
CA ILE A 51 -24.54 18.12 -12.20
C ILE A 51 -23.27 17.75 -11.46
N HIS A 52 -23.26 17.86 -10.14
CA HIS A 52 -22.11 17.50 -9.31
C HIS A 52 -21.71 16.03 -9.53
N GLN A 53 -22.66 15.09 -9.53
CA GLN A 53 -22.39 13.68 -9.82
C GLN A 53 -21.79 13.48 -11.21
N ALA A 54 -22.32 14.19 -12.22
CA ALA A 54 -21.77 14.14 -13.57
C ALA A 54 -20.33 14.68 -13.62
N GLU A 55 -20.05 15.78 -12.92
CA GLU A 55 -18.70 16.36 -12.80
C GLU A 55 -17.71 15.38 -12.16
N VAL A 56 -18.12 14.65 -11.13
CA VAL A 56 -17.29 13.58 -10.52
C VAL A 56 -17.04 12.44 -11.51
N ILE A 57 -18.08 11.96 -12.22
CA ILE A 57 -17.97 10.85 -13.17
C ILE A 57 -17.03 11.17 -14.34
N ILE A 58 -17.06 12.41 -14.84
CA ILE A 58 -16.21 12.85 -15.97
C ILE A 58 -14.86 13.43 -15.53
N GLY A 59 -14.57 13.43 -14.23
CA GLY A 59 -13.29 13.87 -13.66
C GLY A 59 -13.07 15.39 -13.62
N ILE A 60 -14.14 16.18 -13.72
CA ILE A 60 -14.11 17.65 -13.56
C ILE A 60 -14.11 18.04 -12.08
N ALA A 61 -14.87 17.33 -11.24
CA ALA A 61 -14.91 17.52 -9.80
C ALA A 61 -14.22 16.34 -9.08
N PRO A 62 -13.49 16.60 -7.98
CA PRO A 62 -12.97 15.53 -7.14
C PRO A 62 -14.13 14.77 -6.49
N GLU A 63 -14.00 13.45 -6.37
CA GLU A 63 -14.95 12.65 -5.61
C GLU A 63 -15.01 13.13 -4.16
N GLU A 64 -16.23 13.42 -3.67
CA GLU A 64 -16.42 13.85 -2.30
C GLU A 64 -16.05 12.73 -1.34
N ILE A 65 -15.06 13.00 -0.50
CA ILE A 65 -14.67 12.06 0.55
C ILE A 65 -15.70 12.19 1.67
N SER A 66 -16.32 11.07 2.06
CA SER A 66 -17.25 11.08 3.19
C SER A 66 -16.54 11.59 4.45
N PRO A 67 -17.23 12.30 5.36
CA PRO A 67 -16.64 12.74 6.63
C PRO A 67 -16.01 11.59 7.43
N GLU A 68 -16.61 10.40 7.35
CA GLU A 68 -16.09 9.17 7.95
C GLU A 68 -14.75 8.74 7.34
N ASN A 69 -14.65 8.70 6.00
CA ASN A 69 -13.41 8.35 5.31
C ASN A 69 -12.31 9.38 5.56
N ALA A 70 -12.67 10.67 5.64
CA ALA A 70 -11.74 11.75 5.96
C ALA A 70 -11.20 11.61 7.39
N ALA A 71 -12.08 11.35 8.36
CA ALA A 71 -11.68 11.10 9.75
C ALA A 71 -10.79 9.85 9.86
N LYS A 72 -11.19 8.76 9.22
CA LYS A 72 -10.43 7.51 9.28
C LYS A 72 -9.07 7.60 8.58
N CYS A 73 -9.00 8.30 7.46
CA CYS A 73 -7.75 8.63 6.79
C CYS A 73 -6.79 9.37 7.74
N LYS A 74 -7.31 10.37 8.46
CA LYS A 74 -6.52 11.13 9.43
C LYS A 74 -6.00 10.24 10.57
N GLU A 75 -6.85 9.39 11.14
CA GLU A 75 -6.45 8.45 12.19
C GLU A 75 -5.28 7.55 11.74
N LEU A 76 -5.40 6.96 10.55
CA LEU A 76 -4.37 6.07 9.99
C LEU A 76 -3.06 6.81 9.73
N TYR A 77 -3.14 8.07 9.25
CA TYR A 77 -1.98 8.92 9.06
C TYR A 77 -1.29 9.27 10.39
N ASP A 78 -2.07 9.65 11.41
CA ASP A 78 -1.57 9.99 12.73
C ASP A 78 -0.90 8.77 13.39
N GLU A 79 -1.49 7.59 13.27
CA GLU A 79 -0.93 6.32 13.75
C GLU A 79 0.40 5.98 13.05
N ALA A 80 0.46 6.08 11.73
CA ALA A 80 1.70 5.88 10.97
C ALA A 80 2.78 6.89 11.40
N SER A 81 2.41 8.14 11.61
CA SER A 81 3.33 9.19 12.05
C SER A 81 3.89 8.93 13.45
N ILE A 82 3.06 8.45 14.39
CA ILE A 82 3.49 8.07 15.74
C ILE A 82 4.52 6.93 15.66
N ILE A 83 4.22 5.88 14.87
CA ILE A 83 5.13 4.75 14.67
C ILE A 83 6.51 5.24 14.20
N LEU A 84 6.53 6.12 13.20
CA LEU A 84 7.78 6.64 12.63
C LEU A 84 8.53 7.58 13.58
N ASN A 85 7.81 8.39 14.37
CA ASN A 85 8.43 9.30 15.35
C ASN A 85 9.03 8.57 16.55
N THR A 86 8.52 7.38 16.88
CA THR A 86 9.08 6.53 17.96
C THR A 86 10.25 5.67 17.49
N LEU A 87 10.55 5.68 16.19
CA LEU A 87 11.62 4.92 15.58
C LEU A 87 12.99 5.46 16.00
N LYS A 88 13.83 4.61 16.57
CA LYS A 88 15.22 4.96 16.93
C LYS A 88 16.24 4.53 15.87
N ASP A 89 15.93 3.49 15.10
CA ASP A 89 16.81 2.88 14.08
C ASP A 89 16.04 2.66 12.77
N GLU A 90 16.72 2.38 11.66
CA GLU A 90 16.12 2.01 10.37
C GLU A 90 15.45 0.62 10.39
N ASP A 91 14.33 0.50 11.10
CA ASP A 91 13.57 -0.74 11.22
C ASP A 91 12.61 -0.93 10.05
N ILE A 92 13.00 -1.80 9.11
CA ILE A 92 12.24 -2.12 7.89
C ILE A 92 10.87 -2.74 8.19
N ILE A 93 10.73 -3.55 9.25
CA ILE A 93 9.43 -4.11 9.64
C ILE A 93 8.49 -2.97 10.03
N THR A 94 9.02 -2.02 10.79
CA THR A 94 8.24 -0.87 11.27
C THR A 94 7.91 0.09 10.12
N TYR A 95 8.85 0.33 9.20
CA TYR A 95 8.57 1.09 7.97
C TYR A 95 7.46 0.43 7.15
N LYS A 96 7.47 -0.89 6.98
CA LYS A 96 6.40 -1.62 6.27
C LYS A 96 5.04 -1.55 6.98
N SER A 97 5.03 -1.60 8.31
CA SER A 97 3.80 -1.40 9.10
C SER A 97 3.22 -0.01 8.87
N ALA A 98 4.05 1.04 8.94
CA ALA A 98 3.63 2.41 8.64
C ALA A 98 3.15 2.57 7.18
N LEU A 99 3.81 1.92 6.20
CA LEU A 99 3.38 1.91 4.81
C LEU A 99 1.99 1.29 4.63
N ASN A 100 1.65 0.23 5.36
CA ASN A 100 0.33 -0.37 5.27
C ASN A 100 -0.76 0.62 5.71
N LEU A 101 -0.56 1.30 6.85
CA LEU A 101 -1.48 2.34 7.33
C LEU A 101 -1.61 3.50 6.33
N LEU A 102 -0.50 3.99 5.77
CA LEU A 102 -0.52 5.06 4.79
C LEU A 102 -1.20 4.64 3.48
N ASN A 103 -1.03 3.41 3.04
CA ASN A 103 -1.72 2.88 1.87
C ASN A 103 -3.23 2.78 2.10
N GLU A 104 -3.67 2.39 3.29
CA GLU A 104 -5.08 2.42 3.66
C GLU A 104 -5.63 3.85 3.76
N ALA A 105 -4.87 4.76 4.35
CA ALA A 105 -5.22 6.18 4.41
C ALA A 105 -5.41 6.79 3.00
N ILE A 106 -4.51 6.48 2.07
CA ILE A 106 -4.58 6.95 0.68
C ILE A 106 -5.75 6.30 -0.09
N LYS A 107 -6.12 5.05 0.23
CA LYS A 107 -7.32 4.43 -0.36
C LYS A 107 -8.60 5.17 0.06
N LEU A 108 -8.68 5.60 1.33
CA LEU A 108 -9.83 6.32 1.87
C LEU A 108 -9.88 7.78 1.43
N ASN A 109 -8.72 8.42 1.26
CA ASN A 109 -8.60 9.76 0.73
C ASN A 109 -7.46 9.82 -0.30
N PRO A 110 -7.77 9.59 -1.58
CA PRO A 110 -6.79 9.62 -2.66
C PRO A 110 -6.17 11.00 -2.92
N THR A 111 -6.70 12.09 -2.36
CA THR A 111 -6.17 13.45 -2.55
C THR A 111 -5.30 13.91 -1.37
N ASN A 112 -5.24 13.14 -0.27
CA ASN A 112 -4.37 13.43 0.87
C ASN A 112 -2.90 13.48 0.43
N LYS A 113 -2.31 14.67 0.50
CA LYS A 113 -0.95 14.93 -0.02
C LYS A 113 0.10 14.51 1.01
N GLU A 114 -0.17 14.78 2.28
CA GLU A 114 0.69 14.49 3.42
C GLU A 114 0.95 12.99 3.53
N ALA A 115 -0.10 12.16 3.39
CA ALA A 115 0.02 10.70 3.41
C ALA A 115 0.85 10.17 2.24
N LYS A 116 0.72 10.78 1.05
CA LYS A 116 1.52 10.40 -0.13
C LYS A 116 2.98 10.77 0.01
N GLU A 117 3.26 11.98 0.50
CA GLU A 117 4.62 12.47 0.72
C GLU A 117 5.34 11.61 1.76
N LEU A 118 4.69 11.32 2.89
CA LEU A 118 5.26 10.48 3.93
C LEU A 118 5.49 9.04 3.45
N ARG A 119 4.58 8.49 2.64
CA ARG A 119 4.76 7.15 2.02
C ARG A 119 6.00 7.12 1.13
N GLU A 120 6.18 8.14 0.30
CA GLU A 120 7.33 8.24 -0.61
C GLU A 120 8.64 8.36 0.17
N GLU A 121 8.67 9.16 1.24
CA GLU A 121 9.83 9.27 2.12
C GLU A 121 10.23 7.91 2.71
N ILE A 122 9.25 7.11 3.17
CA ILE A 122 9.53 5.78 3.71
C ILE A 122 10.05 4.84 2.63
N LEU A 123 9.46 4.86 1.42
CA LEU A 123 9.91 4.01 0.32
C LEU A 123 11.37 4.27 -0.05
N GLN A 124 11.84 5.51 0.06
CA GLN A 124 13.25 5.87 -0.16
C GLN A 124 14.19 5.38 0.94
N LYS A 125 13.68 5.13 2.15
CA LYS A 125 14.43 4.59 3.29
C LYS A 125 14.50 3.07 3.31
N ILE A 126 13.62 2.39 2.58
CA ILE A 126 13.65 0.93 2.45
C ILE A 126 14.63 0.57 1.34
N PRO A 127 15.64 -0.27 1.61
CA PRO A 127 16.53 -0.78 0.57
C PRO A 127 15.73 -1.47 -0.53
N SER A 128 16.02 -1.14 -1.79
CA SER A 128 15.38 -1.79 -2.94
C SER A 128 15.79 -3.26 -3.00
N ASP A 129 14.90 -4.15 -3.43
CA ASP A 129 15.19 -5.59 -3.59
C ASP A 129 16.42 -5.85 -4.49
N ASN A 130 16.79 -4.88 -5.34
CA ASN A 130 17.96 -4.92 -6.23
C ASN A 130 19.31 -4.68 -5.53
N ASP A 131 19.31 -4.12 -4.32
CA ASP A 131 20.53 -3.89 -3.52
C ASP A 131 20.85 -5.08 -2.61
N ILE A 132 20.03 -6.14 -2.65
CA ILE A 132 20.08 -7.26 -1.72
C ILE A 132 20.99 -8.37 -2.25
N ILE A 133 22.10 -8.63 -1.56
CA ILE A 133 23.02 -9.77 -1.79
C ILE A 133 22.43 -11.05 -1.17
N ILE A 134 21.18 -11.38 -1.47
CA ILE A 134 20.55 -12.63 -1.02
C ILE A 134 19.86 -13.33 -2.18
N SER A 135 19.89 -14.67 -2.20
CA SER A 135 19.20 -15.43 -3.25
C SER A 135 17.67 -15.21 -3.17
N GLN A 136 16.99 -15.30 -4.31
CA GLN A 136 15.52 -15.19 -4.37
C GLN A 136 14.81 -16.20 -3.45
N ASN A 137 15.36 -17.40 -3.28
CA ASN A 137 14.80 -18.44 -2.43
C ASN A 137 14.85 -18.03 -0.94
N LEU A 138 15.98 -17.50 -0.48
CA LEU A 138 16.13 -17.01 0.88
C LEU A 138 15.27 -15.76 1.13
N LEU A 139 15.19 -14.86 0.15
CA LEU A 139 14.30 -13.70 0.22
C LEU A 139 12.83 -14.13 0.34
N ALA A 140 12.41 -15.17 -0.38
CA ALA A 140 11.06 -15.71 -0.29
C ALA A 140 10.76 -16.28 1.11
N GLU A 141 11.72 -16.98 1.71
CA GLU A 141 11.60 -17.51 3.07
C GLU A 141 11.58 -16.39 4.12
N TYR A 142 12.36 -15.33 3.94
CA TYR A 142 12.25 -14.12 4.74
C TYR A 142 10.86 -13.48 4.62
N LYS A 143 10.39 -13.24 3.40
CA LYS A 143 9.06 -12.63 3.14
C LYS A 143 7.95 -13.47 3.76
N LYS A 144 8.09 -14.79 3.75
CA LYS A 144 7.18 -15.70 4.45
C LYS A 144 7.23 -15.48 5.96
N ALA A 145 8.41 -15.49 6.58
CA ALA A 145 8.57 -15.25 8.02
C ALA A 145 8.00 -13.90 8.46
N GLU A 146 8.27 -12.85 7.69
CA GLU A 146 7.74 -11.50 7.90
C GLU A 146 6.20 -11.50 7.88
N ASN A 147 5.59 -12.16 6.88
CA ASN A 147 4.13 -12.26 6.82
C ASN A 147 3.53 -13.01 8.01
N GLU A 148 4.16 -14.11 8.46
CA GLU A 148 3.71 -14.84 9.65
C GLU A 148 3.79 -13.99 10.91
N TYR A 149 4.85 -13.16 11.04
CA TYR A 149 4.95 -12.20 12.14
C TYR A 149 3.83 -11.16 12.11
N LEU A 150 3.61 -10.52 10.95
CA LEU A 150 2.58 -9.48 10.78
C LEU A 150 1.15 -10.01 10.97
N THR A 151 0.92 -11.30 10.72
CA THR A 151 -0.39 -11.95 10.93
C THR A 151 -0.57 -12.52 12.33
N GLY A 152 0.42 -12.36 13.23
CA GLY A 152 0.37 -12.83 14.62
C GLY A 152 0.72 -14.32 14.80
N ASN A 153 1.14 -15.01 13.73
CA ASN A 153 1.57 -16.41 13.76
C ASN A 153 3.02 -16.54 14.25
N ILE A 154 3.30 -16.02 15.46
CA ILE A 154 4.66 -15.85 16.00
C ILE A 154 5.44 -17.17 16.05
N TYR A 155 4.81 -18.29 16.40
CA TYR A 155 5.48 -19.60 16.45
C TYR A 155 5.93 -20.09 15.06
N ILE A 156 5.15 -19.83 14.01
CA ILE A 156 5.53 -20.21 12.64
C ILE A 156 6.68 -19.31 12.17
N CYS A 157 6.62 -18.02 12.48
CA CYS A 157 7.73 -17.10 12.24
C CYS A 157 9.02 -17.59 12.93
N LEU A 158 8.94 -17.96 14.21
CA LEU A 158 10.06 -18.50 14.98
C LEU A 158 10.68 -19.74 14.33
N GLN A 159 9.86 -20.68 13.84
CA GLN A 159 10.36 -21.88 13.16
C GLN A 159 11.17 -21.54 11.90
N ILE A 160 10.71 -20.56 11.11
CA ILE A 160 11.44 -20.12 9.92
C ILE A 160 12.74 -19.43 10.33
N ILE A 161 12.72 -18.59 11.37
CA ILE A 161 13.93 -17.94 11.90
C ILE A 161 14.96 -19.01 12.31
N GLN A 162 14.57 -19.96 13.16
CA GLN A 162 15.47 -21.02 13.65
C GLN A 162 16.03 -21.90 12.53
N LYS A 163 15.23 -22.18 11.48
CA LYS A 163 15.68 -22.92 10.29
C LYS A 163 16.89 -22.26 9.60
N TYR A 164 16.99 -20.93 9.66
CA TYR A 164 18.02 -20.16 8.96
C TYR A 164 19.02 -19.44 9.88
N GLU A 165 19.03 -19.71 11.19
CA GLU A 165 19.98 -19.07 12.12
C GLU A 165 21.45 -19.42 11.85
N THR A 166 21.71 -20.57 11.23
CA THR A 166 23.08 -20.99 10.87
C THR A 166 23.45 -20.60 9.44
N ASP A 167 22.54 -20.02 8.65
CA ASP A 167 22.82 -19.60 7.28
C ASP A 167 23.50 -18.21 7.30
N GLU A 168 24.77 -18.17 6.91
CA GLU A 168 25.57 -16.93 6.93
C GLU A 168 24.99 -15.84 6.04
N THR A 169 24.38 -16.20 4.91
CA THR A 169 23.81 -15.23 3.97
C THR A 169 22.54 -14.62 4.57
N MET A 170 21.66 -15.45 5.12
CA MET A 170 20.43 -14.99 5.78
C MET A 170 20.74 -14.16 7.04
N MET A 171 21.74 -14.56 7.82
CA MET A 171 22.16 -13.82 9.01
C MET A 171 22.90 -12.52 8.67
N SER A 172 23.50 -12.39 7.49
CA SER A 172 24.04 -11.11 7.02
C SER A 172 22.95 -10.11 6.61
N TYR A 173 21.77 -10.62 6.24
CA TYR A 173 20.63 -9.81 5.81
C TYR A 173 20.00 -9.09 7.01
N ALA A 174 20.22 -7.78 7.08
CA ALA A 174 19.79 -6.92 8.20
C ALA A 174 18.29 -7.04 8.55
N PRO A 175 17.34 -7.08 7.59
CA PRO A 175 15.92 -7.22 7.89
C PRO A 175 15.60 -8.54 8.61
N PHE A 176 16.23 -9.64 8.21
CA PHE A 176 16.04 -10.93 8.88
C PHE A 176 16.57 -10.89 10.33
N ARG A 177 17.74 -10.31 10.57
CA ARG A 177 18.27 -10.15 11.93
C ARG A 177 17.35 -9.31 12.81
N LYS A 178 16.78 -8.23 12.28
CA LYS A 178 15.84 -7.37 13.01
C LYS A 178 14.56 -8.13 13.34
N LEU A 179 13.96 -8.82 12.37
CA LEU A 179 12.79 -9.68 12.58
C LEU A 179 13.05 -10.72 13.69
N ARG A 180 14.20 -11.37 13.67
CA ARG A 180 14.63 -12.29 14.74
C ARG A 180 14.68 -11.62 16.11
N GLN A 181 15.29 -10.44 16.22
CA GLN A 181 15.32 -9.68 17.48
C GLN A 181 13.92 -9.35 18.00
N LEU A 182 13.00 -8.95 17.12
CA LEU A 182 11.62 -8.64 17.48
C LEU A 182 10.91 -9.88 18.05
N VAL A 183 10.96 -11.00 17.33
CA VAL A 183 10.34 -12.26 17.75
C VAL A 183 10.92 -12.75 19.07
N TYR A 184 12.25 -12.68 19.25
CA TYR A 184 12.89 -13.15 20.48
C TYR A 184 12.53 -12.28 21.68
N ARG A 185 12.46 -10.95 21.49
CA ARG A 185 12.00 -10.03 22.52
C ARG A 185 10.55 -10.28 22.91
N GLU A 186 9.68 -10.50 21.93
CA GLU A 186 8.25 -10.74 22.16
C GLU A 186 7.99 -12.04 22.90
N LEU A 187 8.78 -13.08 22.62
CA LEU A 187 8.71 -14.37 23.31
C LEU A 187 9.49 -14.42 24.64
N GLY A 188 10.15 -13.33 25.04
CA GLY A 188 11.00 -13.31 26.24
C GLY A 188 12.23 -14.22 26.14
N LEU A 189 12.65 -14.57 24.92
CA LEU A 189 13.80 -15.43 24.63
C LEU A 189 15.12 -14.65 24.55
N SER A 190 15.08 -13.32 24.61
CA SER A 190 16.26 -12.44 24.42
C SER A 190 17.20 -12.36 25.63
N GLY A 191 17.25 -13.39 26.47
CA GLY A 191 18.24 -13.54 27.53
C GLY A 191 19.46 -14.31 27.02
N GLU A 192 20.65 -13.78 27.31
CA GLU A 192 21.98 -14.36 27.01
C GLU A 192 22.54 -14.04 25.61
N ASN A 193 23.23 -12.90 25.51
CA ASN A 193 24.59 -12.74 24.97
C ASN A 193 24.83 -11.24 24.68
N GLU A 194 25.22 -10.51 25.72
CA GLU A 194 26.08 -9.32 25.60
C GLU A 194 27.50 -9.75 25.20
#